data_AF-A0A6N6SAT8-F1
#
_entry.id   AF-A0A6N6SAT8-F1
#
_cell.length_a   1.000
_cell.length_b   1.000
_cell.length_c   1.000
_cell.angle_alpha   90.00
_cell.angle_beta   90.00
_cell.angle_gamma   90.00
#
_symmetry.space_group_name_H-M   'P 1'
#
loop_
_entity.id
_entity.type
_entity.pdbx_description
1 polymer ?
#
loop_
_entity_poly.entity_id
_entity_poly.type
_entity_poly.pdbx_seq_one_letter_code
_entity_poly.pdbx_strand_id
1 'polypeptide(L)'
;MVRRRLAARNPPRHPDPGRRRHHPRRPRDRFGHLLTIEGWALATATRTTRPLYRSLARPDLLYGVERDLFLLEAMLAMFGIFFVPAFAWKLVVAGILFLVAHPLLVRVAKVDPRFSRVYLRSLPYLSHYPAGSHADVRRQSLEEFRAGVER
;
A
#
# COMPACT_ATOMS: atom_id res chain seq x y z
N MET A 1 -4.78 25.02 55.54
CA MET A 1 -3.55 24.53 56.18
C MET A 1 -3.54 23.00 56.13
N VAL A 2 -2.69 22.35 55.33
CA VAL A 2 -1.93 21.12 55.67
C VAL A 2 -0.84 20.98 54.59
N ARG A 3 0.41 21.24 54.97
CA ARG A 3 1.62 20.90 54.20
C ARG A 3 1.91 19.41 54.40
N ARG A 4 2.24 18.68 53.34
CA ARG A 4 3.14 17.52 53.45
C ARG A 4 4.12 17.48 52.27
N ARG A 5 5.38 17.75 52.63
CA ARG A 5 6.58 17.58 51.81
C ARG A 5 6.97 16.10 51.79
N LEU A 6 7.28 15.59 50.60
CA LEU A 6 8.19 14.46 50.36
C LEU A 6 8.95 14.85 49.07
N ALA A 7 10.14 15.45 49.10
CA ALA A 7 11.45 14.82 49.33
C ALA A 7 11.57 13.51 48.51
N ALA A 8 11.95 13.60 47.23
CA ALA A 8 13.33 13.51 46.74
C ALA A 8 13.94 12.10 46.78
N ARG A 9 13.99 11.44 45.62
CA ARG A 9 15.09 10.55 45.18
C ARG A 9 14.90 10.09 43.74
N ASN A 10 15.58 10.74 42.79
CA ASN A 10 15.98 10.09 41.55
C ASN A 10 17.36 10.67 41.15
N PRO A 11 18.42 9.86 41.04
CA PRO A 11 19.77 10.37 40.83
C PRO A 11 19.99 10.93 39.40
N PRO A 12 20.97 11.82 39.20
CA PRO A 12 21.27 12.41 37.90
C PRO A 12 21.91 11.38 36.97
N ARG A 13 21.26 11.07 35.84
CA ARG A 13 21.90 10.35 34.73
C ARG A 13 22.58 11.38 33.83
N HIS A 14 23.90 11.45 33.95
CA HIS A 14 24.75 12.23 33.05
C HIS A 14 24.96 11.45 31.75
N PRO A 15 24.52 11.93 30.57
CA PRO A 15 24.93 11.37 29.30
C PRO A 15 26.34 11.89 29.00
N ASP A 16 27.30 10.98 28.88
CA ASP A 16 28.67 11.25 28.45
C ASP A 16 28.67 11.60 26.94
N PRO A 17 29.06 12.84 26.54
CA PRO A 17 29.08 13.24 25.14
C PRO A 17 30.40 12.87 24.41
N GLY A 18 31.30 12.13 25.05
CA GLY A 18 32.69 11.95 24.59
C GLY A 18 33.00 10.76 23.69
N ARG A 19 32.10 9.79 23.49
CA ARG A 19 32.43 8.55 22.75
C ARG A 19 32.37 8.73 21.22
N ARG A 20 33.29 9.55 20.68
CA ARG A 20 33.61 9.61 19.25
C ARG A 20 34.22 8.28 18.82
N ARG A 21 33.45 7.47 18.09
CA ARG A 21 33.93 6.23 17.47
C ARG A 21 34.87 6.59 16.32
N HIS A 22 36.15 6.25 16.47
CA HIS A 22 37.11 6.28 15.36
C HIS A 22 36.65 5.32 14.27
N HIS A 23 36.42 5.86 13.06
CA HIS A 23 36.16 5.07 11.86
C HIS A 23 37.49 4.93 11.10
N PRO A 24 38.06 3.74 10.93
CA PRO A 24 39.29 3.58 10.18
C PRO A 24 39.02 3.85 8.69
N ARG A 25 39.81 4.76 8.10
CA ARG A 25 39.83 5.03 6.66
C ARG A 25 40.34 3.78 5.94
N ARG A 26 39.56 3.25 4.99
CA ARG A 26 39.98 2.14 4.11
C ARG A 26 40.99 2.64 3.06
N PRO A 27 42.07 1.90 2.75
CA PRO A 27 42.97 2.22 1.64
C PRO A 27 42.25 2.03 0.31
N ARG A 28 42.49 2.92 -0.65
CA ARG A 28 41.72 3.11 -1.88
C ARG A 28 42.62 2.93 -3.10
N ASP A 29 43.31 1.79 -3.16
CA ASP A 29 44.34 1.59 -4.19
C ASP A 29 44.42 0.10 -4.55
N ARG A 30 43.41 -0.40 -5.27
CA ARG A 30 43.45 -1.75 -5.87
C ARG A 30 42.54 -1.86 -7.10
N PHE A 31 42.74 -0.99 -8.09
CA PHE A 31 42.03 -1.05 -9.39
C PHE A 31 42.78 -1.86 -10.47
N GLY A 32 44.04 -2.29 -10.24
CA GLY A 32 44.87 -2.95 -11.26
C GLY A 32 44.55 -4.43 -11.55
N HIS A 33 43.83 -5.14 -10.67
CA HIS A 33 43.56 -6.58 -10.82
C HIS A 33 42.15 -6.90 -11.37
N LEU A 34 41.37 -5.89 -11.76
CA LEU A 34 39.96 -6.05 -12.17
C LEU A 34 39.79 -6.49 -13.64
N LEU A 35 40.89 -6.69 -14.39
CA LEU A 35 40.88 -7.16 -15.78
C LEU A 35 41.21 -8.66 -15.93
N THR A 36 41.50 -9.36 -14.83
CA THR A 36 41.71 -10.82 -14.82
C THR A 36 40.36 -11.55 -14.70
N ILE A 37 40.22 -12.76 -15.26
CA ILE A 37 38.97 -13.55 -15.30
C ILE A 37 38.38 -13.79 -13.89
N GLU A 38 39.23 -13.89 -12.86
CA GLU A 38 38.87 -13.96 -11.42
C GLU A 38 38.22 -12.66 -10.87
N GLY A 39 38.41 -11.52 -11.54
CA GLY A 39 37.93 -10.20 -11.11
C GLY A 39 36.42 -10.02 -11.18
N TRP A 40 35.72 -10.77 -12.04
CA TRP A 40 34.26 -10.72 -12.16
C TRP A 40 33.56 -11.24 -10.88
N ALA A 41 34.20 -12.14 -10.13
CA ALA A 41 33.71 -12.61 -8.84
C ALA A 41 33.78 -11.51 -7.76
N LEU A 42 34.77 -10.61 -7.85
CA LEU A 42 34.92 -9.46 -6.93
C LEU A 42 34.10 -8.23 -7.38
N ALA A 43 33.79 -8.11 -8.68
CA ALA A 43 32.94 -7.04 -9.22
C ALA A 43 31.51 -7.11 -8.65
N THR A 44 30.98 -8.33 -8.46
CA THR A 44 29.67 -8.52 -7.81
C THR A 44 29.70 -8.29 -6.29
N ALA A 45 30.89 -8.26 -5.67
CA ALA A 45 31.06 -8.14 -4.22
C ALA A 45 30.90 -6.70 -3.70
N THR A 46 30.89 -5.69 -4.57
CA THR A 46 30.57 -4.30 -4.16
C THR A 46 29.06 -4.06 -4.15
N ARG A 47 28.34 -4.92 -3.41
CA ARG A 47 26.97 -4.66 -2.99
C ARG A 47 27.00 -3.47 -2.05
N THR A 48 26.76 -2.27 -2.57
CA THR A 48 26.51 -1.09 -1.74
C THR A 48 25.20 -1.33 -0.99
N THR A 49 25.32 -1.81 0.26
CA THR A 49 24.20 -2.00 1.18
C THR A 49 23.72 -0.64 1.68
N ARG A 50 23.21 0.20 0.78
CA ARG A 50 22.36 1.31 1.19
C ARG A 50 21.15 0.68 1.91
N PRO A 51 20.76 1.15 3.10
CA PRO A 51 19.55 0.66 3.75
C PRO A 51 18.39 0.97 2.81
N LEU A 52 17.88 -0.07 2.14
CA LEU A 52 16.72 0.05 1.28
C LEU A 52 15.56 0.39 2.19
N TYR A 53 15.08 1.65 2.11
CA TYR A 53 13.91 2.04 2.87
C TYR A 53 12.75 1.15 2.45
N ARG A 54 12.07 0.56 3.44
CA ARG A 54 10.95 -0.36 3.21
C ARG A 54 9.80 0.28 2.42
N SER A 55 9.75 1.61 2.31
CA SER A 55 8.85 2.36 1.43
C SER A 55 9.18 2.18 -0.06
N LEU A 56 10.46 2.04 -0.39
CA LEU A 56 10.95 1.86 -1.77
C LEU A 56 10.78 0.42 -2.28
N ALA A 57 10.65 -0.53 -1.36
CA ALA A 57 10.56 -1.96 -1.67
C ALA A 57 9.15 -2.54 -1.49
N ARG A 58 8.09 -1.70 -1.43
CA ARG A 58 6.71 -2.20 -1.49
C ARG A 58 6.23 -2.13 -2.93
N PRO A 59 6.32 -3.22 -3.72
CA PRO A 59 5.67 -3.28 -5.01
C PRO A 59 4.16 -3.40 -4.78
N ASP A 60 3.51 -2.28 -4.48
CA ASP A 60 2.05 -2.26 -4.25
C ASP A 60 1.29 -2.13 -5.59
N LEU A 61 1.93 -1.68 -6.69
CA LEU A 61 1.32 -1.55 -8.02
C LEU A 61 1.95 -2.49 -9.07
N LEU A 62 1.20 -3.51 -9.51
CA LEU A 62 1.53 -4.35 -10.66
C LEU A 62 0.79 -3.81 -11.89
N TYR A 63 1.49 -3.52 -13.00
CA TYR A 63 0.89 -2.93 -14.21
C TYR A 63 0.07 -1.64 -13.99
N GLY A 64 0.37 -0.88 -12.91
CA GLY A 64 -0.37 0.34 -12.57
C GLY A 64 -1.66 0.10 -11.76
N VAL A 65 -1.91 -1.14 -11.34
CA VAL A 65 -3.06 -1.59 -10.53
C VAL A 65 -2.56 -2.21 -9.23
N GLU A 66 -3.36 -2.17 -8.17
CA GLU A 66 -3.06 -2.90 -6.92
C GLU A 66 -2.87 -4.41 -7.21
N ARG A 67 -1.79 -5.00 -6.67
CA ARG A 67 -1.43 -6.40 -6.94
C ARG A 67 -2.61 -7.37 -6.77
N ASP A 68 -3.33 -7.27 -5.65
CA ASP A 68 -4.39 -8.24 -5.33
C ASP A 68 -5.60 -8.10 -6.30
N LEU A 69 -5.87 -6.88 -6.79
CA LEU A 69 -6.89 -6.63 -7.82
C LEU A 69 -6.44 -7.15 -9.19
N PHE A 70 -5.18 -6.92 -9.56
CA PHE A 70 -4.63 -7.43 -10.81
C PHE A 70 -4.63 -8.96 -10.85
N LEU A 71 -4.28 -9.61 -9.73
CA LEU A 71 -4.37 -11.07 -9.63
C LEU A 71 -5.81 -11.57 -9.80
N LEU A 72 -6.79 -10.86 -9.23
CA LEU A 72 -8.21 -11.23 -9.38
C LEU A 72 -8.67 -11.05 -10.84
N GLU A 73 -8.31 -9.95 -11.49
CA GLU A 73 -8.59 -9.71 -12.91
C GLU A 73 -7.97 -10.80 -13.80
N ALA A 74 -6.68 -11.09 -13.60
CA ALA A 74 -5.97 -12.11 -14.34
C ALA A 74 -6.56 -13.51 -14.12
N MET A 75 -6.93 -13.82 -12.87
CA MET A 75 -7.58 -15.10 -12.53
C MET A 75 -8.94 -15.23 -13.21
N LEU A 76 -9.75 -14.17 -13.18
CA LEU A 76 -11.06 -14.15 -13.86
C LEU A 76 -10.91 -14.29 -15.38
N ALA A 77 -9.93 -13.61 -15.98
CA ALA A 77 -9.62 -13.72 -17.39
C ALA A 77 -9.16 -15.15 -17.75
N MET A 78 -8.29 -15.75 -16.93
CA MET A 78 -7.86 -17.14 -17.08
C MET A 78 -9.06 -18.09 -17.05
N PHE A 79 -9.92 -17.98 -16.02
CA PHE A 79 -11.15 -18.78 -15.93
C PHE A 79 -12.04 -18.59 -17.17
N GLY A 80 -12.26 -17.36 -17.65
CA GLY A 80 -13.06 -17.09 -18.84
C GLY A 80 -12.51 -17.76 -20.11
N ILE A 81 -11.19 -17.81 -20.27
CA ILE A 81 -10.55 -18.45 -21.43
C ILE A 81 -10.68 -19.98 -21.38
N PHE A 82 -10.44 -20.58 -20.21
CA PHE A 82 -10.41 -22.04 -20.05
C PHE A 82 -11.79 -22.69 -19.88
N PHE A 83 -12.74 -22.03 -19.22
CA PHE A 83 -14.02 -22.65 -18.85
C PHE A 83 -15.16 -22.40 -19.83
N VAL A 84 -15.13 -21.31 -20.59
CA VAL A 84 -16.16 -21.06 -21.60
C VAL A 84 -15.82 -21.95 -22.81
N PRO A 85 -16.76 -22.62 -23.48
CA PRO A 85 -16.44 -23.50 -24.63
C PRO A 85 -16.30 -22.73 -25.97
N ALA A 86 -17.01 -21.62 -26.17
CA ALA A 86 -17.08 -20.90 -27.45
C ALA A 86 -15.83 -20.04 -27.76
N PHE A 87 -14.89 -20.54 -28.56
CA PHE A 87 -13.56 -19.94 -28.80
C PHE A 87 -13.60 -18.50 -29.35
N ALA A 88 -14.43 -18.24 -30.36
CA ALA A 88 -14.49 -16.93 -31.02
C ALA A 88 -15.11 -15.84 -30.12
N TRP A 89 -16.21 -16.18 -29.42
CA TRP A 89 -16.91 -15.23 -28.56
C TRP A 89 -16.12 -14.91 -27.28
N LYS A 90 -15.36 -15.88 -26.76
CA LYS A 90 -14.50 -15.73 -25.58
C LYS A 90 -13.54 -14.56 -25.71
N LEU A 91 -12.80 -14.47 -26.82
CA LEU A 91 -11.78 -13.42 -27.00
C LEU A 91 -12.40 -12.03 -27.09
N VAL A 92 -13.56 -11.91 -27.76
CA VAL A 92 -14.27 -10.64 -27.88
C VAL A 92 -14.78 -10.18 -26.52
N VAL A 93 -15.46 -11.05 -25.78
CA VAL A 93 -16.02 -10.71 -24.46
C VAL A 93 -14.91 -10.46 -23.44
N ALA A 94 -13.90 -11.33 -23.36
CA ALA A 94 -12.77 -11.17 -22.46
C ALA A 94 -11.95 -9.92 -22.80
N GLY A 95 -11.75 -9.65 -24.10
CA GLY A 95 -11.06 -8.46 -24.59
C GLY A 95 -11.78 -7.18 -24.19
N ILE A 96 -13.10 -7.10 -24.44
CA ILE A 96 -13.92 -5.93 -24.04
C ILE A 96 -13.90 -5.77 -22.51
N LEU A 97 -14.09 -6.86 -21.76
CA LEU A 97 -14.08 -6.82 -20.31
C LEU A 97 -12.73 -6.29 -19.79
N PHE A 98 -11.61 -6.79 -20.31
CA PHE A 98 -10.28 -6.34 -19.92
C PHE A 98 -10.02 -4.88 -20.33
N LEU A 99 -10.44 -4.47 -21.52
CA LEU A 99 -10.27 -3.10 -22.00
C LEU A 99 -11.00 -2.06 -21.14
N VAL A 100 -12.11 -2.46 -20.50
CA VAL A 100 -12.91 -1.59 -19.63
C VAL A 100 -12.50 -1.72 -18.16
N ALA A 101 -12.30 -2.95 -17.68
CA ALA A 101 -11.96 -3.22 -16.30
C ALA A 101 -10.56 -2.68 -15.96
N HIS A 102 -9.56 -2.99 -16.78
CA HIS A 102 -8.17 -2.60 -16.50
C HIS A 102 -7.97 -1.09 -16.27
N PRO A 103 -8.43 -0.17 -17.15
CA PRO A 103 -8.28 1.26 -16.90
C PRO A 103 -9.11 1.75 -15.71
N LEU A 104 -10.23 1.09 -15.39
CA LEU A 104 -11.00 1.39 -14.18
C LEU A 104 -10.17 1.03 -12.94
N LEU A 105 -9.56 -0.15 -12.92
CA LEU A 105 -8.68 -0.61 -11.85
C LEU A 105 -7.48 0.33 -11.68
N VAL A 106 -6.89 0.81 -12.77
CA VAL A 106 -5.81 1.81 -12.74
C VAL A 106 -6.28 3.12 -12.11
N ARG A 107 -7.51 3.58 -12.41
CA ARG A 107 -8.07 4.78 -11.78
C ARG A 107 -8.32 4.59 -10.30
N VAL A 108 -8.80 3.41 -9.87
CA VAL A 108 -8.98 3.09 -8.45
C VAL A 108 -7.64 3.10 -7.71
N ALA A 109 -6.61 2.49 -8.29
CA ALA A 109 -5.26 2.45 -7.71
C ALA A 109 -4.61 3.85 -7.61
N LYS A 110 -5.01 4.81 -8.46
CA LYS A 110 -4.58 6.21 -8.34
C LYS A 110 -5.18 6.93 -7.13
N VAL A 111 -6.38 6.53 -6.69
CA VAL A 111 -7.04 7.12 -5.51
C VAL A 111 -6.47 6.52 -4.23
N ASP A 112 -6.35 5.19 -4.17
CA ASP A 112 -5.73 4.50 -3.03
C ASP A 112 -4.99 3.23 -3.51
N PRO A 113 -3.66 3.14 -3.31
CA PRO A 113 -2.86 1.94 -3.61
C PRO A 113 -3.24 0.68 -2.82
N ARG A 114 -4.04 0.79 -1.75
CA ARG A 114 -4.46 -0.33 -0.88
C ARG A 114 -5.97 -0.44 -0.74
N PHE A 115 -6.69 -0.05 -1.78
CA PHE A 115 -8.14 -0.05 -1.82
C PHE A 115 -8.74 -1.40 -1.38
N SER A 116 -8.19 -2.53 -1.84
CA SER A 116 -8.72 -3.87 -1.53
C SER A 116 -8.85 -4.13 -0.02
N ARG A 117 -7.80 -3.84 0.74
CA ARG A 117 -7.74 -4.11 2.18
C ARG A 117 -8.62 -3.17 2.97
N VAL A 118 -8.66 -1.90 2.59
CA VAL A 118 -9.52 -0.90 3.26
C VAL A 118 -10.99 -1.24 3.00
N TYR A 119 -11.34 -1.60 1.76
CA TYR A 119 -12.69 -1.98 1.39
C TYR A 119 -13.16 -3.24 2.12
N LEU A 120 -12.37 -4.32 2.10
CA LEU A 120 -12.68 -5.55 2.84
C LEU A 120 -12.80 -5.31 4.35
N ARG A 121 -12.01 -4.38 4.90
CA ARG A 121 -12.13 -4.00 6.31
C ARG A 121 -13.40 -3.19 6.58
N SER A 122 -13.88 -2.39 5.64
CA SER A 122 -15.11 -1.60 5.81
C SER A 122 -16.38 -2.44 5.76
N LEU A 123 -16.38 -3.55 5.01
CA LEU A 123 -17.55 -4.42 4.81
C LEU A 123 -18.29 -4.81 6.11
N PRO A 124 -17.62 -5.28 7.18
CA PRO A 124 -18.28 -5.58 8.45
C PRO A 124 -18.90 -4.35 9.15
N TYR A 125 -18.36 -3.15 8.89
CA TYR A 125 -18.85 -1.92 9.51
C TYR A 125 -20.04 -1.32 8.77
N LEU A 126 -20.40 -1.78 7.57
CA LEU A 126 -21.57 -1.27 6.83
C LEU A 126 -22.89 -1.50 7.57
N SER A 127 -23.01 -2.55 8.40
CA SER A 127 -24.23 -2.81 9.18
C SER A 127 -24.41 -1.86 10.35
N HIS A 128 -23.30 -1.46 10.98
CA HIS A 128 -23.30 -0.58 12.15
C HIS A 128 -23.20 0.91 11.75
N TYR A 129 -22.61 1.18 10.60
CA TYR A 129 -22.45 2.52 10.04
C TYR A 129 -22.87 2.48 8.56
N PRO A 130 -24.18 2.36 8.28
CA PRO A 130 -24.66 2.49 6.92
C PRO A 130 -24.22 3.85 6.40
N ALA A 131 -23.70 3.90 5.18
CA ALA A 131 -23.22 5.12 4.53
C ALA A 131 -24.38 6.06 4.14
N GLY A 132 -25.36 6.23 5.04
CA GLY A 132 -26.44 7.21 4.95
C GLY A 132 -25.93 8.59 5.30
N SER A 133 -24.99 9.13 4.51
CA SER A 133 -24.70 10.55 4.56
C SER A 133 -25.80 11.29 3.79
N HIS A 134 -26.70 11.94 4.53
CA HIS A 134 -27.58 13.03 4.07
C HIS A 134 -28.73 12.72 3.08
N ALA A 135 -28.63 11.72 2.20
CA ALA A 135 -29.64 11.46 1.17
C ALA A 135 -30.94 10.87 1.75
N ASP A 136 -30.82 9.98 2.74
CA ASP A 136 -31.97 9.31 3.36
C ASP A 136 -32.75 10.25 4.29
N VAL A 137 -32.01 11.04 5.09
CA VAL A 137 -32.56 12.13 5.92
C VAL A 137 -33.27 13.19 5.07
N ARG A 138 -32.73 13.52 3.88
CA ARG A 138 -33.38 14.46 2.96
C ARG A 138 -34.69 13.89 2.39
N ARG A 139 -34.79 12.59 2.12
CA ARG A 139 -36.06 11.99 1.66
C ARG A 139 -37.12 12.02 2.76
N GLN A 140 -36.76 11.68 4.00
CA GLN A 140 -37.69 11.71 5.12
C GLN A 140 -38.24 13.13 5.38
N SER A 141 -37.36 14.14 5.38
CA SER A 141 -37.80 15.53 5.57
C SER A 141 -38.64 16.08 4.40
N LEU A 142 -38.44 15.59 3.17
CA LEU A 142 -39.28 15.94 2.03
C LEU A 142 -40.67 15.29 2.11
N GLU A 143 -40.73 14.03 2.55
CA GLU A 143 -42.00 13.32 2.78
C GLU A 143 -42.80 13.98 3.92
N GLU A 144 -42.14 14.33 5.03
CA GLU A 144 -42.75 15.06 6.15
C GLU A 144 -43.26 16.44 5.73
N PHE A 145 -42.48 17.19 4.95
CA PHE A 145 -42.91 18.48 4.42
C PHE A 145 -44.10 18.34 3.46
N ARG A 146 -44.10 17.32 2.60
CA ARG A 146 -45.20 17.05 1.65
C ARG A 146 -46.49 16.68 2.37
N ALA A 147 -46.41 15.85 3.41
CA ALA A 147 -47.55 15.47 4.26
C ALA A 147 -48.09 16.63 5.12
N GLY A 148 -47.28 17.68 5.34
CA GLY A 148 -47.70 18.93 5.98
C GLY A 148 -48.36 19.92 5.03
N VAL A 149 -48.10 19.84 3.72
CA VAL A 149 -48.70 20.71 2.69
C VAL A 149 -50.08 20.22 2.24
N GLU A 150 -50.35 18.92 2.34
CA GLU A 150 -51.64 18.31 1.95
C GLU A 150 -52.72 18.31 3.06
N ARG A 151 -52.44 18.91 4.22
CA ARG A 151 -53.40 19.11 5.32
C ARG A 151 -53.84 20.57 5.41
#